data_AF-A0A7X2SVE7-F1
#
_entry.id   AF-A0A7X2SVE7-F1
#
_cell.length_a   1.000
_cell.length_b   1.000
_cell.length_c   1.000
_cell.angle_alpha   90.00
_cell.angle_beta   90.00
_cell.angle_gamma   90.00
#
_symmetry.space_group_name_H-M   'P 1'
#
loop_
_entity.id
_entity.type
_entity.pdbx_description
1 polymer ?
#
loop_
_entity_poly.entity_id
_entity_poly.type
_entity_poly.pdbx_seq_one_letter_code
_entity_poly.pdbx_strand_id
1 'polypeptide(L)'
;MGKEVLFAFAIWGLGLCAGWMAAEWKRDSVELVAERAAGIAADRARDQLQGVASESARQLENKLEELKGAIPAGIRAELEKPVFSNDCLSGDYFRLYNAASENAERTLSGKSKN
;
A
#
# COMPACT_ATOMS: atom_id res chain seq x y z
N MET A 1 11.03 -1.07 74.06
CA MET A 1 9.92 -0.58 73.21
C MET A 1 10.32 -0.31 71.77
N GLY A 2 11.48 0.29 71.45
CA GLY A 2 11.84 0.60 70.05
C GLY A 2 12.01 -0.60 69.10
N LYS A 3 12.53 -1.74 69.58
CA LYS A 3 12.77 -2.93 68.74
C LYS A 3 11.48 -3.61 68.27
N GLU A 4 10.46 -3.70 69.13
CA GLU A 4 9.15 -4.27 68.81
C GLU A 4 8.41 -3.43 67.77
N VAL A 5 8.51 -2.09 67.88
CA VAL A 5 7.92 -1.15 66.93
C VAL A 5 8.61 -1.25 65.56
N LEU A 6 9.94 -1.40 65.53
CA LEU A 6 10.69 -1.65 64.29
C LEU A 6 10.27 -2.95 63.61
N PHE A 7 10.08 -4.04 64.36
CA PHE A 7 9.60 -5.29 63.79
C PHE A 7 8.18 -5.18 63.23
N ALA A 8 7.28 -4.49 63.93
CA ALA A 8 5.92 -4.26 63.44
C ALA A 8 5.91 -3.50 62.11
N PHE A 9 6.72 -2.44 61.97
CA PHE A 9 6.85 -1.71 60.70
C PHE A 9 7.49 -2.55 59.59
N ALA A 10 8.48 -3.38 59.91
CA ALA A 10 9.11 -4.25 58.93
C ALA A 10 8.11 -5.28 58.35
N ILE A 11 7.27 -5.88 59.21
CA ILE A 11 6.22 -6.83 58.78
C ILE A 11 5.21 -6.12 57.88
N TRP A 12 4.80 -4.91 58.25
CA TRP A 12 3.85 -4.13 57.45
C TRP A 12 4.43 -3.74 56.08
N GLY A 13 5.69 -3.32 56.04
CA GLY A 13 6.41 -3.02 54.80
C GLY A 13 6.53 -4.25 53.88
N LEU A 14 6.85 -5.42 54.43
CA LEU A 14 6.91 -6.67 53.66
C LEU A 14 5.56 -7.06 53.09
N GLY A 15 4.47 -6.90 53.86
CA GLY A 15 3.11 -7.15 53.37
C GLY A 15 2.72 -6.23 52.21
N LEU A 16 3.09 -4.95 52.29
CA LEU A 16 2.85 -3.99 51.21
C LEU A 16 3.63 -4.35 49.94
N CYS A 17 4.92 -4.69 50.07
CA CYS A 17 5.75 -5.10 48.94
C CYS A 17 5.24 -6.40 48.29
N ALA A 18 4.85 -7.39 49.10
CA ALA A 18 4.30 -8.64 48.61
C ALA A 18 2.97 -8.42 47.88
N GLY A 19 2.09 -7.58 48.42
CA GLY A 19 0.82 -7.22 47.77
C GLY A 19 1.03 -6.49 46.44
N TRP A 20 2.00 -5.57 46.37
CA TRP A 20 2.34 -4.85 45.15
C TRP A 20 2.88 -5.80 44.06
N MET A 21 3.80 -6.68 44.42
CA MET A 21 4.43 -7.62 43.49
C MET A 21 3.41 -8.64 42.94
N ALA A 22 2.51 -9.13 43.80
CA ALA A 22 1.43 -10.02 43.36
C ALA A 22 0.44 -9.30 42.42
N ALA A 23 0.16 -8.02 42.66
CA ALA A 23 -0.70 -7.22 41.79
C ALA A 23 -0.07 -6.97 40.42
N GLU A 24 1.24 -6.73 40.38
CA GLU A 24 2.00 -6.55 39.14
C GLU A 24 2.04 -7.85 38.32
N TRP A 25 2.40 -8.98 38.93
CA TRP A 25 2.39 -10.28 38.25
C TRP A 25 1.04 -10.63 37.65
N LYS A 26 -0.05 -10.31 38.37
CA LYS A 26 -1.40 -10.49 37.86
C LYS A 26 -1.64 -9.61 36.63
N ARG A 27 -1.22 -8.35 36.67
CA ARG A 27 -1.41 -7.40 35.57
C ARG A 27 -0.64 -7.85 34.33
N ASP A 28 0.62 -8.20 34.50
CA ASP A 28 1.49 -8.71 33.44
C ASP A 28 0.94 -9.99 32.80
N SER A 29 0.40 -10.91 33.61
CA SER A 29 -0.21 -12.12 33.08
C SER A 29 -1.43 -11.85 32.20
N VAL A 30 -2.25 -10.84 32.54
CA VAL A 30 -3.43 -10.47 31.78
C VAL A 30 -3.03 -9.75 30.49
N GLU A 31 -2.03 -8.87 30.56
CA GLU A 31 -1.49 -8.17 29.40
C GLU A 31 -0.87 -9.15 28.40
N LEU A 32 -0.08 -10.11 28.87
CA LEU A 32 0.53 -11.14 28.01
C LEU A 32 -0.52 -12.00 27.29
N VAL A 33 -1.62 -12.34 27.97
CA VAL A 33 -2.74 -13.08 27.37
C VAL A 33 -3.45 -12.23 26.32
N ALA A 34 -3.66 -10.94 26.59
CA ALA A 34 -4.28 -10.02 25.65
C ALA A 34 -3.40 -9.81 24.40
N GLU A 35 -2.10 -9.60 24.58
CA GLU A 35 -1.14 -9.48 23.48
C GLU A 35 -1.08 -10.76 22.63
N ARG A 36 -1.05 -11.94 23.27
CA ARG A 36 -1.07 -13.21 22.54
C ARG A 36 -2.36 -13.39 21.76
N ALA A 37 -3.50 -13.03 22.33
CA ALA A 37 -4.79 -13.09 21.63
C ALA A 37 -4.82 -12.13 20.43
N ALA A 38 -4.31 -10.90 20.61
CA ALA A 38 -4.20 -9.91 19.55
C ALA A 38 -3.26 -10.39 18.43
N GLY A 39 -2.10 -10.97 18.79
CA GLY A 39 -1.14 -11.53 17.83
C GLY A 39 -1.75 -12.66 17.00
N ILE A 40 -2.42 -13.62 17.63
CA ILE A 40 -3.11 -14.72 16.92
C ILE A 40 -4.21 -14.18 16.00
N ALA A 41 -4.98 -13.18 16.44
CA ALA A 41 -6.00 -12.56 15.60
C ALA A 41 -5.38 -11.84 14.40
N ALA A 42 -4.28 -11.12 14.61
CA ALA A 42 -3.55 -10.41 13.56
C ALA A 42 -2.92 -11.38 12.54
N ASP A 43 -2.35 -12.50 12.98
CA ASP A 43 -1.76 -13.50 12.10
C ASP A 43 -2.84 -14.17 11.23
N ARG A 44 -3.99 -14.54 11.81
CA ARG A 44 -5.12 -15.07 11.02
C ARG A 44 -5.66 -14.06 10.01
N ALA A 45 -5.75 -12.79 10.41
CA ALA A 45 -6.17 -11.73 9.49
C ALA A 45 -5.17 -11.56 8.34
N ARG A 46 -3.86 -11.63 8.62
CA ARG A 46 -2.80 -11.61 7.61
C ARG A 46 -2.89 -12.78 6.65
N ASP A 47 -3.07 -14.00 7.14
CA ASP A 47 -3.21 -15.19 6.29
C ASP A 47 -4.43 -15.08 5.37
N GLN A 48 -5.56 -14.62 5.89
CA GLN A 48 -6.78 -14.39 5.10
C GLN A 48 -6.57 -13.29 4.05
N LEU A 49 -5.96 -12.17 4.42
CA LEU A 49 -5.67 -11.06 3.50
C LEU A 49 -4.67 -11.47 2.42
N GLN A 50 -3.64 -12.26 2.75
CA GLN A 50 -2.69 -12.78 1.78
C GLN A 50 -3.35 -13.78 0.82
N GLY A 51 -4.23 -14.64 1.33
CA GLY A 51 -5.03 -15.56 0.51
C GLY A 51 -5.89 -14.80 -0.51
N VAL A 52 -6.69 -13.84 -0.04
CA VAL A 52 -7.55 -13.02 -0.90
C VAL A 52 -6.72 -12.18 -1.88
N ALA A 53 -5.60 -11.60 -1.44
CA ALA A 53 -4.72 -10.85 -2.32
C ALA A 53 -4.12 -11.73 -3.43
N SER A 54 -3.63 -12.93 -3.10
CA SER A 54 -3.07 -13.86 -4.08
C SER A 54 -4.12 -14.38 -5.07
N GLU A 55 -5.33 -14.68 -4.60
CA GLU A 55 -6.44 -15.13 -5.45
C GLU A 55 -6.91 -14.01 -6.37
N SER A 56 -7.06 -12.79 -5.86
CA SER A 56 -7.43 -11.62 -6.67
C SER A 56 -6.36 -11.28 -7.72
N ALA A 57 -5.07 -11.39 -7.38
CA ALA A 57 -3.97 -11.20 -8.32
C ALA A 57 -4.03 -12.23 -9.45
N ARG A 58 -4.26 -13.51 -9.11
CA ARG A 58 -4.38 -14.59 -10.11
C ARG A 58 -5.62 -14.44 -10.99
N GLN A 59 -6.74 -13.99 -10.44
CA GLN A 59 -7.93 -13.65 -11.24
C GLN A 59 -7.67 -12.46 -12.18
N LEU A 60 -6.94 -11.45 -11.71
CA LEU A 60 -6.56 -10.29 -12.52
C LEU A 60 -5.63 -10.68 -13.66
N GLU A 61 -4.62 -11.51 -13.40
CA GLU A 61 -3.72 -12.05 -14.43
C GLU A 61 -4.49 -12.86 -15.48
N ASN A 62 -5.40 -13.74 -15.06
CA ASN A 62 -6.25 -14.49 -15.99
C ASN A 62 -7.10 -13.57 -16.87
N LYS A 63 -7.69 -12.52 -16.29
CA LYS A 63 -8.48 -11.52 -17.04
C LYS A 63 -7.61 -10.70 -17.99
N LEU A 64 -6.39 -10.37 -17.59
CA LEU A 64 -5.44 -9.66 -18.43
C LEU A 64 -4.95 -10.53 -19.60
N GLU A 65 -4.78 -11.83 -19.38
CA GLU A 65 -4.41 -12.78 -20.44
C GLU A 65 -5.57 -12.99 -21.43
N GLU A 66 -6.82 -13.08 -20.93
CA GLU A 66 -8.03 -13.11 -21.76
C GLU A 66 -8.15 -11.82 -22.60
N LEU A 67 -7.88 -10.65 -22.00
CA LEU A 67 -7.87 -9.37 -22.72
C LEU A 67 -6.71 -9.23 -23.70
N LYS A 68 -5.52 -9.79 -23.43
CA LYS A 68 -4.40 -9.77 -24.39
C LYS A 68 -4.77 -10.43 -25.72
N GLY A 69 -5.60 -11.48 -25.68
CA GLY A 69 -6.13 -12.13 -26.88
C GLY A 69 -7.24 -11.34 -27.57
N ALA A 70 -7.99 -10.53 -26.81
CA ALA A 70 -9.12 -9.75 -27.30
C ALA A 70 -8.78 -8.29 -27.68
N ILE A 71 -7.60 -7.78 -27.33
CA ILE A 71 -7.13 -6.46 -27.76
C ILE A 71 -6.84 -6.53 -29.27
N PRO A 72 -7.66 -5.88 -30.14
CA PRO A 72 -7.35 -5.82 -31.55
C PRO A 72 -6.00 -5.13 -31.73
N ALA A 73 -5.14 -5.71 -32.57
CA ALA A 73 -3.80 -5.19 -32.86
C ALA A 73 -3.78 -3.74 -33.39
N GLY A 74 -4.94 -3.17 -33.71
CA GLY A 74 -5.14 -1.78 -34.14
C GLY A 74 -5.11 -0.72 -33.02
N ILE A 75 -5.10 -1.07 -31.73
CA ILE A 75 -4.90 -0.09 -30.62
C ILE A 75 -3.46 -0.20 -30.05
N ARG A 76 -2.52 -0.74 -30.83
CA ARG A 76 -1.09 -0.79 -30.46
C ARG A 76 -0.17 -0.01 -31.39
N ALA A 77 -0.73 0.63 -32.42
CA ALA A 77 -0.02 1.64 -33.19
C ALA A 77 -0.60 3.01 -32.81
N GLU A 78 0.28 3.95 -32.47
CA GLU A 78 -0.02 5.35 -32.22
C GLU A 78 -0.98 5.69 -31.05
N LEU A 79 -0.43 5.67 -29.83
CA LEU A 79 -0.74 6.76 -28.87
C LEU A 79 0.15 8.00 -29.11
N GLU A 80 0.68 8.14 -30.32
CA GLU A 80 1.31 9.34 -30.84
C GLU A 80 0.42 9.86 -31.98
N LYS A 81 -0.56 10.69 -31.62
CA LYS A 81 -1.57 11.33 -32.48
C LYS A 81 -1.21 11.45 -33.98
N PRO A 82 -2.06 10.98 -34.90
CA PRO A 82 -2.54 11.83 -35.97
C PRO A 82 -3.79 12.53 -35.45
N VAL A 83 -3.76 13.86 -35.35
CA VAL A 83 -4.89 14.63 -34.77
C VAL A 83 -6.17 14.47 -35.62
N PHE A 84 -6.09 14.06 -36.88
CA PHE A 84 -7.26 13.77 -37.72
C PHE A 84 -6.93 12.71 -38.80
N SER A 85 -7.83 11.77 -39.07
CA SER A 85 -7.77 10.92 -40.27
C SER A 85 -8.21 11.74 -41.50
N ASN A 86 -7.72 11.36 -42.68
CA ASN A 86 -7.95 12.07 -43.95
C ASN A 86 -9.44 12.08 -44.39
N ASP A 87 -10.32 11.34 -43.70
CA ASP A 87 -11.73 11.25 -44.08
C ASP A 87 -12.49 12.57 -43.90
N CYS A 88 -12.02 13.47 -43.04
CA CYS A 88 -12.72 14.72 -42.74
C CYS A 88 -12.09 15.98 -43.37
N LEU A 89 -10.85 15.90 -43.88
CA LEU A 89 -10.08 17.06 -44.36
C LEU A 89 -9.18 16.67 -45.54
N SER A 90 -9.11 17.54 -46.57
CA SER A 90 -8.26 17.34 -47.75
C SER A 90 -6.79 17.09 -47.39
N GLY A 91 -6.11 16.22 -48.12
CA GLY A 91 -4.69 15.85 -47.87
C GLY A 91 -3.71 17.02 -47.78
N ASP A 92 -3.99 18.14 -48.46
CA ASP A 92 -3.15 19.34 -48.40
C ASP A 92 -3.24 20.06 -47.04
N TYR A 93 -4.43 20.07 -46.43
CA TYR A 93 -4.63 20.64 -45.09
C TYR A 93 -3.88 19.83 -44.04
N PHE A 94 -3.86 18.51 -44.17
CA PHE A 94 -3.10 17.62 -43.28
C PHE A 94 -1.60 17.89 -43.34
N ARG A 95 -1.04 18.06 -44.56
CA ARG A 95 0.38 18.39 -44.73
C ARG A 95 0.74 19.75 -44.12
N LEU A 96 -0.09 20.77 -44.36
CA LEU A 96 0.13 22.12 -43.82
C LEU A 96 0.04 22.15 -42.29
N TYR A 97 -0.95 21.46 -41.71
CA TYR A 97 -1.15 21.43 -40.27
C TYR A 97 -0.02 20.70 -39.53
N ASN A 98 0.45 19.57 -40.08
CA ASN A 98 1.57 18.83 -39.48
C ASN A 98 2.87 19.62 -39.58
N ALA A 99 3.12 20.30 -40.72
CA ALA A 99 4.28 21.18 -40.86
C ALA A 99 4.24 22.35 -39.85
N ALA A 100 3.05 22.92 -39.61
CA ALA A 100 2.87 23.98 -38.61
C ALA A 100 3.08 23.45 -37.18
N SER A 101 2.55 22.26 -36.87
CA SER A 101 2.69 21.63 -35.55
C SER A 101 4.15 21.29 -35.24
N GLU A 102 4.89 20.71 -36.20
CA GLU A 102 6.32 20.40 -36.05
C GLU A 102 7.16 21.66 -35.86
N ASN A 103 6.82 22.75 -36.55
CA ASN A 103 7.50 24.04 -36.38
C ASN A 103 7.21 24.68 -35.01
N ALA A 104 5.96 24.60 -34.54
CA ALA A 104 5.58 25.08 -33.22
C ALA A 104 6.29 24.28 -32.12
N GLU A 105 6.32 22.95 -32.23
CA GLU A 105 7.04 22.09 -31.29
C GLU A 105 8.54 22.41 -31.28
N ARG A 106 9.17 22.62 -32.44
CA ARG A 106 10.59 23.01 -32.53
C ARG A 106 10.87 24.37 -31.88
N THR A 107 9.97 25.32 -32.06
CA THR A 107 10.08 26.67 -31.47
C THR A 107 9.91 26.63 -29.95
N LEU A 108 9.00 25.80 -29.46
CA LEU A 108 8.69 25.67 -28.03
C LEU A 108 9.66 24.77 -27.27
N SER A 109 10.21 23.73 -27.91
CA SER A 109 11.14 22.77 -27.30
C SER A 109 12.59 23.24 -27.30
N GLY A 110 12.91 24.36 -27.97
CA GLY A 110 14.24 24.96 -27.98
C GLY A 110 15.33 24.13 -28.68
N LYS A 111 14.97 23.06 -29.41
CA LYS A 111 15.95 22.26 -30.15
C LYS A 111 16.30 22.92 -31.49
N SER A 112 17.48 23.54 -31.56
CA SER A 112 18.07 23.97 -32.83
C SER A 112 18.61 22.76 -33.60
N LYS A 113 18.45 22.79 -34.93
CA LYS A 113 18.77 21.72 -35.87
C LYS A 113 20.26 21.31 -35.84
N ASN A 114 20.52 20.00 -35.97
CA ASN A 114 21.69 19.50 -36.71
C ASN A 114 21.28 19.32 -38.18
#